data_AF-A0A661X8Z2-F1
#
_entry.id   AF-A0A661X8Z2-F1
#
_cell.length_a   1.000
_cell.length_b   1.000
_cell.length_c   1.000
_cell.angle_alpha   90.00
_cell.angle_beta   90.00
_cell.angle_gamma   90.00
#
_symmetry.space_group_name_H-M   'P 1'
#
loop_
_entity.id
_entity.type
_entity.pdbx_description
1 polymer ?
#
loop_
_entity_poly.entity_id
_entity_poly.type
_entity_poly.pdbx_seq_one_letter_code
_entity_poly.pdbx_strand_id
1 'polypeptide(L)'
;SALEILTFIAIINGSRVFLSLLIPFLLFFGTIQFLFVPFEGEFLLFHLEHLVMSISIVYILLSMFLRFQFIRFAIGFFIGSVFLIVFILFFQLDFFKKNTKYLRYVPYIENVLKKGSKGVR
;
A
#
# COMPACT_ATOMS: atom_id res chain seq x y z
N SER A 1 -10.95 -4.16 8.19
CA SER A 1 -10.14 -4.88 7.17
C SER A 1 -9.23 -5.95 7.79
N ALA A 2 -8.71 -6.92 7.00
CA ALA A 2 -7.78 -7.95 7.51
C ALA A 2 -6.46 -7.36 8.06
N LEU A 3 -6.04 -6.21 7.50
CA LEU A 3 -4.82 -5.51 7.88
C LEU A 3 -4.96 -4.82 9.25
N GLU A 4 -6.14 -4.27 9.54
CA GLU A 4 -6.49 -3.77 10.87
C GLU A 4 -6.49 -4.88 11.91
N ILE A 5 -7.06 -6.06 11.59
CA ILE A 5 -7.06 -7.20 12.51
C ILE A 5 -5.61 -7.62 12.84
N LEU A 6 -4.73 -7.71 11.83
CA LEU A 6 -3.31 -8.00 12.04
C LEU A 6 -2.62 -6.93 12.88
N THR A 7 -2.98 -5.66 12.69
CA THR A 7 -2.44 -4.54 13.46
C THR A 7 -2.92 -4.57 14.91
N PHE A 8 -4.19 -4.85 15.16
CA PHE A 8 -4.72 -5.04 16.52
C PHE A 8 -4.03 -6.21 17.22
N ILE A 9 -3.87 -7.35 16.56
CA ILE A 9 -3.14 -8.50 17.10
C ILE A 9 -1.69 -8.11 17.41
N ALA A 10 -1.03 -7.35 16.52
CA ALA A 10 0.33 -6.87 16.71
C ALA A 10 0.46 -5.96 17.95
N ILE A 11 -0.52 -5.07 18.15
CA ILE A 11 -0.58 -4.15 19.29
C ILE A 11 -0.79 -4.95 20.58
N ILE A 12 -1.76 -5.86 20.61
CA ILE A 12 -2.08 -6.70 21.79
C ILE A 12 -0.88 -7.58 22.18
N ASN A 13 -0.24 -8.21 21.19
CA ASN A 13 0.92 -9.06 21.41
C ASN A 13 2.18 -8.25 21.81
N GLY A 14 2.15 -6.91 21.66
CA GLY A 14 3.27 -6.03 21.97
C GLY A 14 4.52 -6.30 21.13
N SER A 15 4.40 -7.07 20.05
CA SER A 15 5.53 -7.47 19.21
C SER A 15 5.96 -6.31 18.34
N ARG A 16 6.97 -5.57 18.81
CA ARG A 16 7.44 -4.34 18.17
C ARG A 16 8.02 -4.58 16.78
N VAL A 17 8.65 -5.75 16.56
CA VAL A 17 9.15 -6.16 15.24
C VAL A 17 7.98 -6.31 14.28
N PHE A 18 6.90 -6.93 14.73
CA PHE A 18 5.70 -7.13 13.92
C PHE A 18 5.00 -5.80 13.62
N LEU A 19 4.94 -4.89 14.60
CA LEU A 19 4.45 -3.53 14.38
C LEU A 19 5.29 -2.77 13.34
N SER A 20 6.62 -2.84 13.41
CA SER A 20 7.50 -2.19 12.40
C SER A 20 7.31 -2.74 11.00
N LEU A 21 7.08 -4.05 10.86
CA LEU A 21 6.82 -4.72 9.58
C LEU A 21 5.50 -4.26 8.94
N LEU A 22 4.49 -3.92 9.75
CA LEU A 22 3.18 -3.50 9.28
C LEU A 22 3.12 -2.03 8.85
N ILE A 23 4.06 -1.18 9.28
CA ILE A 23 4.03 0.26 8.98
C ILE A 23 4.03 0.57 7.47
N PRO A 24 4.89 -0.05 6.62
CA PRO A 24 4.82 0.18 5.18
C PRO A 24 3.45 -0.17 4.58
N PHE A 25 2.84 -1.26 5.04
CA PHE A 25 1.50 -1.67 4.60
C PHE A 25 0.43 -0.66 5.04
N LEU A 26 0.47 -0.24 6.30
CA LEU A 26 -0.47 0.75 6.84
C LEU A 26 -0.30 2.12 6.16
N LEU A 27 0.92 2.54 5.85
CA LEU A 27 1.15 3.79 5.10
C LEU A 27 0.57 3.71 3.70
N PHE A 28 0.81 2.60 3.00
CA PHE A 28 0.35 2.42 1.62
C PHE A 28 -1.16 2.26 1.52
N PHE A 29 -1.74 1.37 2.32
CA PHE A 29 -3.17 1.06 2.29
C PHE A 29 -4.02 1.99 3.17
N GLY A 30 -3.44 2.70 4.13
CA GLY A 30 -4.15 3.66 4.97
C GLY A 30 -3.92 5.09 4.50
N THR A 31 -2.76 5.65 4.82
CA THR A 31 -2.52 7.10 4.69
C THR A 31 -2.45 7.58 3.25
N ILE A 32 -1.79 6.83 2.36
CA ILE A 32 -1.72 7.19 0.94
C ILE A 32 -3.13 7.11 0.33
N GLN A 33 -3.83 6.00 0.49
CA GLN A 33 -5.19 5.85 -0.05
C GLN A 33 -6.17 6.90 0.51
N PHE A 34 -6.05 7.27 1.79
CA PHE A 34 -6.83 8.35 2.39
C PHE A 34 -6.63 9.71 1.68
N LEU A 35 -5.40 10.00 1.24
CA LEU A 35 -5.06 11.29 0.61
C LEU A 35 -5.41 11.34 -0.88
N PHE A 36 -5.36 10.20 -1.58
CA PHE A 36 -5.55 10.14 -3.04
C PHE A 36 -6.99 9.81 -3.47
N VAL A 37 -7.83 9.29 -2.57
CA VAL A 37 -9.24 9.02 -2.88
C VAL A 37 -10.08 10.29 -2.62
N PRO A 38 -10.88 10.74 -3.60
CA PRO A 38 -11.70 11.92 -3.42
C PRO A 38 -12.78 11.70 -2.34
N PHE A 39 -13.05 12.75 -1.58
CA PHE A 39 -14.02 12.73 -0.49
C PHE A 39 -15.44 12.85 -1.05
N GLU A 40 -16.00 11.73 -1.49
CA GLU A 40 -17.41 11.63 -1.91
C GLU A 40 -18.21 10.86 -0.86
N GLY A 41 -19.51 11.18 -0.73
CA GLY A 41 -20.36 10.64 0.35
C GLY A 41 -20.45 9.11 0.37
N GLU A 42 -20.30 8.45 -0.78
CA GLU A 42 -20.29 6.98 -0.89
C GLU A 42 -19.02 6.34 -0.31
N PHE A 43 -17.94 7.10 -0.14
CA PHE A 43 -16.67 6.64 0.42
C PHE A 43 -16.47 7.04 1.88
N LEU A 44 -17.53 7.42 2.60
CA LEU A 44 -17.40 7.88 3.99
C LEU A 44 -16.89 6.77 4.94
N LEU A 45 -17.40 5.54 4.77
CA LEU A 45 -16.91 4.36 5.47
C LEU A 45 -15.45 4.06 5.14
N PHE A 46 -15.08 4.19 3.86
CA PHE A 46 -13.70 4.03 3.40
C PHE A 46 -12.78 5.03 4.10
N HIS A 47 -13.13 6.32 4.14
CA HIS A 47 -12.32 7.32 4.83
C HIS A 47 -12.19 7.06 6.33
N LEU A 48 -13.24 6.55 7.00
CA LEU A 48 -13.17 6.19 8.41
C LEU A 48 -12.20 5.03 8.67
N GLU A 49 -12.24 3.95 7.87
CA GLU A 49 -11.28 2.84 8.00
C GLU A 49 -9.84 3.34 7.83
N HIS A 50 -9.60 4.18 6.83
CA HIS A 50 -8.26 4.68 6.53
C HIS A 50 -7.76 5.71 7.55
N LEU A 51 -8.69 6.44 8.19
CA LEU A 51 -8.39 7.29 9.35
C LEU A 51 -7.89 6.44 10.53
N VAL A 52 -8.56 5.32 10.83
CA VAL A 52 -8.16 4.40 11.91
C VAL A 52 -6.77 3.80 11.62
N MET A 53 -6.50 3.40 10.39
CA MET A 53 -5.17 2.94 9.99
C MET A 53 -4.11 4.03 10.17
N SER A 54 -4.43 5.27 9.78
CA SER A 54 -3.51 6.41 9.93
C SER A 54 -3.22 6.74 11.40
N ILE A 55 -4.22 6.72 12.27
CA ILE A 55 -4.04 6.89 13.72
C ILE A 55 -3.16 5.76 14.29
N SER A 56 -3.35 4.53 13.82
CA SER A 56 -2.55 3.38 14.25
C SER A 56 -1.07 3.56 13.90
N ILE A 57 -0.75 4.12 12.73
CA ILE A 57 0.63 4.44 12.35
C ILE A 57 1.23 5.47 13.31
N VAL A 58 0.51 6.56 13.59
CA VAL A 58 0.97 7.60 14.52
C VAL A 58 1.26 7.00 15.90
N TYR A 59 0.37 6.15 16.40
CA TYR A 59 0.57 5.44 17.66
C TYR A 59 1.83 4.56 17.64
N ILE A 60 2.02 3.76 16.59
CA ILE A 60 3.19 2.90 16.45
C ILE A 60 4.46 3.74 16.41
N LEU A 61 4.52 4.76 15.56
CA LEU A 61 5.69 5.65 15.43
C LEU A 61 6.03 6.32 16.77
N LEU A 62 5.04 6.87 17.48
CA LEU A 62 5.22 7.47 18.80
C LEU A 62 5.76 6.46 19.81
N SER A 63 5.19 5.25 19.84
CA SER A 63 5.61 4.18 20.75
C SER A 63 7.06 3.73 20.52
N MET A 64 7.53 3.78 19.27
CA MET A 64 8.91 3.43 18.90
C MET A 64 9.88 4.58 19.19
N PHE A 65 9.47 5.82 18.92
CA PHE A 65 10.24 7.03 19.20
C PHE A 65 10.57 7.15 20.69
N LEU A 66 9.56 7.00 21.56
CA LEU A 66 9.72 7.09 23.02
C LEU A 66 10.70 6.06 23.61
N ARG A 67 11.01 5.00 22.87
CA ARG A 67 11.89 3.90 23.32
C ARG A 67 13.24 3.89 22.59
N PHE A 68 13.52 4.88 21.74
CA PHE A 68 14.76 5.01 20.97
C PHE A 68 15.12 3.76 20.12
N GLN A 69 14.11 3.00 19.66
CA GLN A 69 14.33 1.73 18.94
C GLN A 69 14.48 1.93 17.42
N PHE A 70 15.16 3.00 17.00
CA PHE A 70 15.26 3.41 15.59
C PHE A 70 15.86 2.34 14.68
N ILE A 71 16.87 1.61 15.15
CA ILE A 71 17.51 0.54 14.36
C ILE A 71 16.51 -0.60 14.09
N ARG A 72 15.77 -1.04 15.12
CA ARG A 72 14.76 -2.11 14.96
C ARG A 72 13.62 -1.67 14.07
N PHE A 73 13.19 -0.40 14.22
CA PHE A 73 12.22 0.20 13.32
C PHE A 73 12.71 0.21 11.87
N ALA A 74 13.94 0.67 11.62
CA ALA A 74 14.50 0.74 10.27
C ALA A 74 14.59 -0.65 9.62
N ILE A 75 15.05 -1.66 10.37
CA ILE A 75 15.10 -3.05 9.90
C ILE A 75 13.69 -3.57 9.59
N GLY A 76 12.74 -3.40 10.51
CA GLY A 76 11.36 -3.86 10.31
C GLY A 76 10.67 -3.14 9.16
N PHE A 77 10.88 -1.83 9.02
CA PHE A 77 10.35 -1.03 7.92
C PHE A 77 10.94 -1.47 6.58
N PHE A 78 12.25 -1.73 6.51
CA PHE A 78 12.91 -2.22 5.31
C PHE A 78 12.35 -3.58 4.88
N ILE A 79 12.29 -4.53 5.81
CA ILE A 79 11.73 -5.87 5.53
C ILE A 79 10.26 -5.77 5.13
N GLY A 80 9.47 -4.96 5.83
CA GLY A 80 8.06 -4.73 5.52
C GLY A 80 7.86 -4.12 4.13
N SER A 81 8.73 -3.20 3.72
CA SER A 81 8.71 -2.58 2.39
C SER A 81 9.03 -3.59 1.29
N VAL A 82 10.00 -4.48 1.52
CA VAL A 82 10.29 -5.59 0.60
C VAL A 82 9.07 -6.49 0.44
N PHE A 83 8.43 -6.89 1.53
CA PHE A 83 7.19 -7.68 1.47
C PHE A 83 6.06 -6.95 0.75
N LEU A 84 5.90 -5.64 0.98
CA LEU A 84 4.89 -4.83 0.30
C LEU A 84 5.12 -4.81 -1.21
N ILE A 85 6.36 -4.59 -1.65
CA ILE A 85 6.71 -4.58 -3.08
C ILE A 85 6.40 -5.94 -3.71
N VAL A 86 6.82 -7.03 -3.07
CA VAL A 86 6.53 -8.39 -3.53
C VAL A 86 5.02 -8.62 -3.61
N PHE A 87 4.27 -8.22 -2.58
CA PHE A 87 2.81 -8.34 -2.55
C PHE A 87 2.14 -7.59 -3.71
N ILE A 88 2.54 -6.34 -3.96
CA ILE A 88 2.02 -5.52 -5.07
C ILE A 88 2.33 -6.19 -6.42
N LEU A 89 3.56 -6.68 -6.61
CA LEU A 89 3.96 -7.36 -7.85
C LEU A 89 3.13 -8.62 -8.10
N PHE A 90 2.95 -9.46 -7.07
CA PHE A 90 2.10 -10.66 -7.19
C PHE A 90 0.65 -10.30 -7.53
N PHE A 91 0.09 -9.29 -6.86
CA PHE A 91 -1.29 -8.86 -7.10
C PHE A 91 -1.47 -8.29 -8.51
N GLN A 92 -0.50 -7.49 -9.00
CA GLN A 92 -0.50 -6.99 -10.37
C GLN A 92 -0.41 -8.13 -11.39
N LEU A 93 0.50 -9.08 -11.20
CA LEU A 93 0.65 -10.24 -12.09
C LEU A 93 -0.62 -11.08 -12.16
N ASP A 94 -1.25 -11.36 -11.01
CA ASP A 94 -2.53 -12.09 -10.97
C ASP A 94 -3.67 -11.29 -11.59
N PHE A 95 -3.71 -9.97 -11.39
CA PHE A 95 -4.68 -9.11 -12.04
C PHE A 95 -4.53 -9.14 -13.57
N PHE A 96 -3.31 -9.04 -14.09
CA PHE A 96 -3.03 -9.16 -15.53
C PHE A 96 -3.38 -10.55 -16.09
N LYS A 97 -3.09 -11.61 -15.32
CA LYS A 97 -3.38 -12.99 -15.71
C LYS A 97 -4.89 -13.29 -15.75
N LYS A 98 -5.66 -12.74 -14.82
CA LYS A 98 -7.13 -12.88 -14.79
C LYS A 98 -7.82 -11.96 -15.80
N ASN A 99 -7.22 -10.81 -16.12
CA ASN A 99 -7.77 -9.83 -17.05
C ASN A 99 -7.02 -9.80 -18.40
N THR A 100 -6.73 -10.98 -18.97
CA THR A 100 -6.06 -11.15 -20.27
C THR A 100 -6.77 -10.47 -21.45
N LYS A 101 -8.05 -10.08 -21.31
CA LYS A 101 -8.77 -9.24 -22.28
C LYS A 101 -8.07 -7.90 -22.56
N TYR A 102 -7.33 -7.35 -21.60
CA TYR A 102 -6.62 -6.07 -21.78
C TYR A 102 -5.25 -6.21 -22.47
N LEU A 103 -4.65 -7.42 -22.43
CA LEU A 103 -3.43 -7.72 -23.19
C LEU A 103 -3.65 -7.71 -24.71
N ARG A 104 -4.91 -7.88 -25.17
CA ARG A 104 -5.28 -7.79 -26.59
C ARG A 104 -5.18 -6.38 -27.17
N TYR A 105 -5.14 -5.34 -26.33
CA TYR A 105 -5.02 -3.94 -26.77
C TYR A 105 -3.58 -3.44 -26.80
N VAL A 106 -2.62 -4.19 -26.23
CA VAL A 106 -1.18 -3.84 -26.28
C VAL A 106 -0.67 -3.69 -27.72
N PRO A 107 -1.02 -4.57 -28.70
CA PRO A 107 -0.64 -4.38 -30.10
C PRO A 107 -1.33 -3.19 -30.77
N TYR A 108 -2.52 -2.80 -30.30
CA TYR A 108 -3.27 -1.66 -30.84
C TYR A 108 -2.63 -0.33 -30.42
N ILE A 109 -2.27 -0.20 -29.13
CA ILE A 109 -1.59 0.98 -28.59
C ILE A 109 -0.21 1.16 -29.24
N GLU A 110 0.55 0.08 -29.45
CA GLU A 110 1.84 0.14 -30.12
C GLU A 110 1.74 0.64 -31.58
N ASN A 111 0.70 0.22 -32.30
CA ASN A 111 0.43 0.68 -33.67
C ASN A 111 -0.03 2.14 -33.73
N VAL A 112 -0.81 2.61 -32.75
CA VAL A 112 -1.24 4.02 -32.66
C VAL A 112 -0.05 4.94 -32.35
N LEU A 113 0.84 4.53 -31.44
CA LEU A 113 2.07 5.28 -31.11
C LEU A 113 3.04 5.34 -32.30
N LYS A 114 3.22 4.22 -33.04
CA LYS A 114 4.04 4.19 -34.25
C LYS A 114 3.44 5.02 -35.41
N LYS A 115 2.11 5.13 -35.51
CA LYS A 115 1.45 6.00 -36.51
C LYS A 115 1.50 7.48 -36.12
N GLY A 116 1.32 7.82 -34.84
CA GLY A 116 1.40 9.20 -34.34
C GLY A 116 2.79 9.83 -34.51
N SER A 117 3.85 9.04 -34.39
CA SER A 117 5.24 9.51 -34.58
C SER A 117 5.61 9.84 -36.04
N LYS A 118 4.81 9.43 -37.03
CA LYS A 118 5.08 9.72 -38.46
C LYS A 118 4.42 11.00 -38.97
N GLY A 119 3.55 11.64 -38.16
CA GLY A 119 2.85 12.88 -38.51
C GLY A 119 3.53 14.17 -38.05
N VAL A 120 4.70 14.08 -37.41
CA VAL A 120 5.48 15.24 -36.95
C VAL A 120 6.77 15.30 -37.78
N ARG A 121 6.67 15.86 -38.98
CA ARG A 121 7.79 16.39 -39.76
C ARG A 121 7.39 17.71 -40.37
#